data_AF-A0A5J6MEX7-F1
#
_entry.id   AF-A0A5J6MEX7-F1
#
_cell.length_a   1.000
_cell.length_b   1.000
_cell.length_c   1.000
_cell.angle_alpha   90.00
_cell.angle_beta   90.00
_cell.angle_gamma   90.00
#
_symmetry.space_group_name_H-M   'P 1'
#
loop_
_entity.id
_entity.type
_entity.pdbx_description
1 polymer ?
#
loop_
_entity_poly.entity_id
_entity_poly.type
_entity_poly.pdbx_seq_one_letter_code
_entity_poly.pdbx_strand_id
1 'polypeptide(L)'
;MPRVGFATLCVAAGVLWSGVALAAQTPVEAGRKATLELEYTIEGKLSVKGEAGQSTEWRVLRQLTMSLELVAGKLSPASVVDTQVQAQQTEQGTALGQQSQQAMTNNAPLMDQMQAAVEACGDDEACVEAYVMKLSQDPQLQQMSKDVGQMQQSANSYNQANPPRFQQWNVLSANALSGTYKFEEWRKDVVYDPICGATANLCTSTRERKAAGKIGPNDTAAGGAPTVEVDTLQDKISVMLTSPIFVPTIPQVTQDGPGEVQIQFLPYSDSDYQPALKYLAIPLKGSFANQKGSGSVKFAELEDYRGPLKLTVRWHFQVK
;
A
#
# COMPACT_ATOMS: atom_id res chain seq x y z
N MET A 1 -75.19 -7.33 33.55
CA MET A 1 -73.76 -6.98 33.74
C MET A 1 -72.92 -8.01 32.98
N PRO A 2 -71.83 -7.58 32.32
CA PRO A 2 -71.57 -7.95 30.92
C PRO A 2 -70.69 -9.19 30.77
N ARG A 3 -70.93 -9.92 29.67
CA ARG A 3 -70.01 -10.92 29.09
C ARG A 3 -68.93 -10.19 28.32
N VAL A 4 -67.66 -10.48 28.61
CA VAL A 4 -66.50 -10.01 27.86
C VAL A 4 -65.85 -11.23 27.21
N GLY A 5 -65.89 -11.28 25.88
CA GLY A 5 -65.06 -12.17 25.08
C GLY A 5 -63.70 -11.53 24.83
N PHE A 6 -62.65 -12.34 24.75
CA PHE A 6 -61.38 -11.92 24.17
C PHE A 6 -60.88 -12.98 23.20
N ALA A 7 -60.58 -12.49 22.00
CA ALA A 7 -60.20 -13.22 20.82
C ALA A 7 -58.74 -13.69 20.89
N THR A 8 -58.52 -14.89 20.34
CA THR A 8 -57.23 -15.48 20.04
C THR A 8 -56.58 -14.73 18.86
N LEU A 9 -55.36 -14.21 19.04
CA LEU A 9 -54.56 -13.61 17.99
C LEU A 9 -53.27 -14.43 17.81
N CYS A 10 -53.22 -15.20 16.72
CA CYS A 10 -52.00 -15.85 16.22
C CYS A 10 -51.13 -14.80 15.53
N VAL A 11 -49.90 -14.59 16.01
CA VAL A 11 -48.86 -13.87 15.28
C VAL A 11 -47.85 -14.90 14.77
N ALA A 12 -47.88 -15.16 13.47
CA ALA A 12 -46.88 -15.95 12.78
C ALA A 12 -45.57 -15.15 12.69
N ALA A 13 -44.51 -15.66 13.32
CA ALA A 13 -43.16 -15.14 13.21
C ALA A 13 -42.55 -15.56 11.86
N GLY A 14 -42.70 -14.70 10.84
CA GLY A 14 -41.91 -14.78 9.63
C GLY A 14 -40.51 -14.25 9.90
N VAL A 15 -39.54 -15.16 10.09
CA VAL A 15 -38.12 -14.80 10.15
C VAL A 15 -37.67 -14.47 8.73
N LEU A 16 -37.78 -13.19 8.36
CA LEU A 16 -37.14 -12.66 7.16
C LEU A 16 -35.63 -12.63 7.41
N TRP A 17 -34.92 -13.57 6.80
CA TRP A 17 -33.48 -13.47 6.58
C TRP A 17 -33.24 -12.30 5.63
N SER A 18 -32.99 -11.12 6.19
CA SER A 18 -32.45 -9.99 5.45
C SER A 18 -31.02 -10.34 5.02
N GLY A 19 -30.89 -10.98 3.85
CA GLY A 19 -29.64 -11.01 3.13
C GLY A 19 -29.23 -9.57 2.86
N VAL A 20 -28.22 -9.09 3.57
CA VAL A 20 -27.56 -7.82 3.24
C VAL A 20 -26.87 -8.05 1.91
N ALA A 21 -27.55 -7.74 0.81
CA ALA A 21 -26.89 -7.54 -0.46
C ALA A 21 -25.90 -6.38 -0.25
N LEU A 22 -24.61 -6.70 -0.14
CA LEU A 22 -23.54 -5.71 -0.21
C LEU A 22 -23.69 -5.03 -1.58
N ALA A 23 -24.21 -3.80 -1.57
CA ALA A 23 -24.18 -2.96 -2.75
C ALA A 23 -22.70 -2.73 -3.10
N ALA A 24 -22.33 -3.09 -4.34
CA ALA A 24 -21.00 -2.81 -4.87
C ALA A 24 -20.65 -1.35 -4.57
N GLN A 25 -19.46 -1.12 -4.02
CA GLN A 25 -19.06 0.23 -3.63
C GLN A 25 -19.05 1.15 -4.84
N THR A 26 -19.85 2.22 -4.80
CA THR A 26 -19.83 3.20 -5.89
C THR A 26 -18.53 3.99 -5.83
N PRO A 27 -17.70 3.97 -6.89
CA PRO A 27 -16.48 4.77 -6.96
C PRO A 27 -16.82 6.26 -6.80
N VAL A 28 -15.94 7.03 -6.17
CA VAL A 28 -16.08 8.49 -6.12
C VAL A 28 -15.51 9.14 -7.38
N GLU A 29 -15.88 10.39 -7.62
CA GLU A 29 -15.28 11.21 -8.68
C GLU A 29 -13.78 11.41 -8.44
N ALA A 30 -13.00 11.37 -9.52
CA ALA A 30 -11.57 11.71 -9.45
C ALA A 30 -11.39 13.14 -8.93
N GLY A 31 -10.40 13.35 -8.07
CA GLY A 31 -10.20 14.63 -7.37
C GLY A 31 -10.89 14.69 -5.99
N ARG A 32 -11.75 13.71 -5.64
CA ARG A 32 -12.33 13.62 -4.29
C ARG A 32 -11.23 13.50 -3.23
N LYS A 33 -11.38 14.22 -2.12
CA LYS A 33 -10.39 14.23 -1.03
C LYS A 33 -10.70 13.17 0.01
N ALA A 34 -9.65 12.67 0.64
CA ALA A 34 -9.72 11.84 1.84
C ALA A 34 -8.62 12.24 2.82
N THR A 35 -8.73 11.77 4.06
CA THR A 35 -7.68 11.83 5.07
C THR A 35 -7.18 10.41 5.34
N LEU A 36 -5.87 10.26 5.45
CA LEU A 36 -5.22 9.07 6.01
C LEU A 36 -4.51 9.48 7.29
N GLU A 37 -5.03 9.05 8.42
CA GLU A 37 -4.37 9.17 9.72
C GLU A 37 -3.48 7.95 9.95
N LEU A 38 -2.26 8.20 10.43
CA LEU A 38 -1.25 7.18 10.69
C LEU A 38 -0.71 7.36 12.11
N GLU A 39 -0.54 6.26 12.83
CA GLU A 39 0.11 6.23 14.14
C GLU A 39 1.16 5.12 14.14
N TYR A 40 2.42 5.52 14.24
CA TYR A 40 3.56 4.61 14.42
C TYR A 40 3.97 4.65 15.89
N THR A 41 4.06 3.49 16.52
CA THR A 41 4.52 3.35 17.91
C THR A 41 5.62 2.30 17.98
N ILE A 42 6.80 2.70 18.43
CA ILE A 42 7.89 1.80 18.78
C ILE A 42 7.95 1.74 20.29
N GLU A 43 7.83 0.54 20.84
CA GLU A 43 7.95 0.32 22.27
C GLU A 43 8.84 -0.88 22.57
N GLY A 44 9.55 -0.80 23.69
CA GLY A 44 10.34 -1.92 24.19
C GLY A 44 10.87 -1.64 25.59
N LYS A 45 11.27 -2.70 26.26
CA LYS A 45 11.99 -2.62 27.53
C LYS A 45 12.85 -3.86 27.74
N LEU A 46 13.94 -3.68 28.46
CA LEU A 46 14.81 -4.75 28.91
C LEU A 46 15.34 -4.43 30.30
N SER A 47 15.49 -5.46 31.13
CA SER A 47 16.35 -5.44 32.31
C SER A 47 17.08 -6.77 32.35
N VAL A 48 18.39 -6.72 32.20
CA VAL A 48 19.27 -7.90 32.24
C VAL A 48 20.40 -7.65 33.22
N LYS A 49 20.72 -8.68 34.00
CA LYS A 49 21.89 -8.70 34.89
C LYS A 49 22.89 -9.70 34.30
N GLY A 50 24.11 -9.24 34.09
CA GLY A 50 25.24 -10.05 33.69
C GLY A 50 26.05 -10.53 34.89
N GLU A 51 27.21 -11.10 34.61
CA GLU A 51 28.16 -11.54 35.62
C GLU A 51 28.83 -10.34 36.32
N ALA A 52 29.40 -10.59 37.50
CA ALA A 52 30.17 -9.60 38.27
C ALA A 52 29.44 -8.26 38.54
N GLY A 53 28.09 -8.26 38.57
CA GLY A 53 27.28 -7.07 38.84
C GLY A 53 27.04 -6.18 37.62
N GLN A 54 27.40 -6.62 36.41
CA GLN A 54 27.02 -5.93 35.19
C GLN A 54 25.51 -5.93 35.01
N SER A 55 24.94 -4.85 34.47
CA SER A 55 23.52 -4.83 34.12
C SER A 55 23.22 -3.82 33.04
N THR A 56 22.23 -4.12 32.21
CA THR A 56 21.66 -3.19 31.24
C THR A 56 20.16 -3.11 31.46
N GLU A 57 19.67 -1.90 31.63
CA GLU A 57 18.25 -1.60 31.75
C GLU A 57 17.88 -0.50 30.77
N TRP A 58 16.81 -0.70 30.02
CA TRP A 58 16.33 0.32 29.11
C TRP A 58 14.82 0.23 28.89
N ARG A 59 14.23 1.36 28.51
CA ARG A 59 12.86 1.49 28.03
C ARG A 59 12.84 2.50 26.88
N VAL A 60 12.05 2.18 25.86
CA VAL A 60 11.87 3.02 24.68
C VAL A 60 10.38 3.15 24.41
N LEU A 61 9.95 4.38 24.18
CA LEU A 61 8.70 4.71 23.53
C LEU A 61 8.98 5.82 22.50
N ARG A 62 8.78 5.52 21.23
CA ARG A 62 8.71 6.51 20.15
C ARG A 62 7.32 6.47 19.56
N GLN A 63 6.66 7.61 19.44
CA GLN A 63 5.35 7.72 18.82
C GLN A 63 5.38 8.82 17.76
N LEU A 64 4.82 8.53 16.59
CA LEU A 64 4.65 9.47 15.49
C LEU A 64 3.21 9.35 14.98
N THR A 65 2.45 10.42 15.11
CA THR A 65 1.07 10.51 14.63
C THR A 65 1.02 11.53 13.50
N MET A 66 0.41 11.16 12.38
CA MET A 66 0.37 11.95 11.15
C MET A 66 -1.03 11.93 10.54
N SER A 67 -1.40 13.03 9.89
CA SER A 67 -2.58 13.13 9.04
C SER A 67 -2.13 13.62 7.67
N LEU A 68 -2.48 12.86 6.64
CA LEU A 68 -2.19 13.14 5.24
C LEU A 68 -3.49 13.35 4.48
N GLU A 69 -3.52 14.34 3.59
CA GLU A 69 -4.61 14.46 2.62
C GLU A 69 -4.31 13.62 1.37
N LEU A 70 -5.26 12.77 1.02
CA LEU A 70 -5.23 11.95 -0.20
C LEU A 70 -6.23 12.49 -1.22
N VAL A 71 -6.00 12.16 -2.49
CA VAL A 71 -6.90 12.46 -3.60
C VAL A 71 -7.19 11.22 -4.42
N ALA A 72 -8.46 11.03 -4.77
CA ALA A 72 -8.92 9.94 -5.63
C ALA A 72 -8.43 10.13 -7.07
N GLY A 73 -7.80 9.09 -7.62
CA GLY A 73 -7.52 8.95 -9.03
C GLY A 73 -8.75 8.47 -9.81
N LYS A 74 -8.57 8.37 -11.14
CA LYS A 74 -9.51 7.68 -12.01
C LYS A 74 -9.45 6.18 -11.75
N LEU A 75 -10.53 5.47 -12.07
CA LEU A 75 -10.51 4.01 -12.05
C LEU A 75 -9.49 3.47 -13.05
N SER A 76 -8.70 2.51 -12.58
CA SER A 76 -7.75 1.76 -13.37
C SER A 76 -8.23 0.31 -13.54
N PRO A 77 -8.01 -0.31 -14.71
CA PRO A 77 -8.19 -1.75 -14.87
C PRO A 77 -7.13 -2.53 -14.09
N ALA A 78 -5.97 -1.92 -13.79
CA ALA A 78 -4.85 -2.56 -13.12
C ALA A 78 -4.63 -2.06 -11.69
N SER A 79 -4.27 -2.99 -10.80
CA SER A 79 -3.87 -2.67 -9.43
C SER A 79 -2.41 -2.21 -9.38
N VAL A 80 -2.09 -1.23 -8.53
CA VAL A 80 -0.69 -0.83 -8.25
C VAL A 80 -0.16 -1.35 -6.92
N VAL A 81 -0.99 -1.99 -6.11
CA VAL A 81 -0.61 -2.49 -4.77
C VAL A 81 -0.83 -3.98 -4.58
N ASP A 82 -1.83 -4.59 -5.22
CA ASP A 82 -2.10 -6.02 -5.13
C ASP A 82 -1.24 -6.78 -6.13
N THR A 83 -0.16 -7.39 -5.62
CA THR A 83 0.81 -8.13 -6.42
C THR A 83 0.23 -9.39 -7.07
N GLN A 84 -0.84 -9.98 -6.50
CA GLN A 84 -1.48 -11.14 -7.11
C GLN A 84 -2.28 -10.75 -8.34
N VAL A 85 -3.03 -9.65 -8.25
CA VAL A 85 -3.73 -9.07 -9.40
C VAL A 85 -2.73 -8.65 -10.48
N GLN A 86 -1.64 -7.98 -10.10
CA GLN A 86 -0.59 -7.58 -11.05
C GLN A 86 0.02 -8.77 -11.77
N ALA A 87 0.31 -9.86 -11.06
CA ALA A 87 0.85 -11.08 -11.68
C ALA A 87 -0.16 -11.66 -12.70
N GLN A 88 -1.43 -11.79 -12.33
CA GLN A 88 -2.48 -12.29 -13.22
C GLN A 88 -2.65 -11.42 -14.46
N GLN A 89 -2.62 -10.09 -14.30
CA GLN A 89 -2.74 -9.15 -15.42
C GLN A 89 -1.52 -9.16 -16.32
N THR A 90 -0.33 -9.33 -15.73
CA THR A 90 0.92 -9.47 -16.48
C THR A 90 0.91 -10.75 -17.32
N GLU A 91 0.47 -11.88 -16.76
CA GLU A 91 0.33 -13.14 -17.50
C GLU A 91 -0.67 -13.02 -18.66
N GLN A 92 -1.85 -12.45 -18.40
CA GLN A 92 -2.87 -12.25 -19.44
C GLN A 92 -2.39 -11.28 -20.53
N GLY A 93 -1.73 -10.18 -20.15
CA GLY A 93 -1.15 -9.21 -21.09
C GLY A 93 -0.01 -9.81 -21.91
N THR A 94 0.82 -10.67 -21.31
CA THR A 94 1.90 -11.38 -22.01
C THR A 94 1.33 -12.35 -23.04
N ALA A 95 0.28 -13.10 -22.69
CA ALA A 95 -0.39 -14.00 -23.63
C ALA A 95 -0.99 -13.24 -24.83
N LEU A 96 -1.66 -12.10 -24.58
CA LEU A 96 -2.18 -11.25 -25.65
C LEU A 96 -1.06 -10.67 -26.52
N GLY A 97 0.05 -10.25 -25.91
CA GLY A 97 1.23 -9.75 -26.60
C GLY A 97 1.89 -10.81 -27.49
N GLN A 98 2.04 -12.04 -26.99
CA GLN A 98 2.56 -13.18 -27.76
C GLN A 98 1.65 -13.53 -28.94
N GLN A 99 0.32 -13.54 -28.73
CA GLN A 99 -0.65 -13.77 -29.80
C GLN A 99 -0.59 -12.67 -30.86
N SER A 100 -0.46 -11.40 -30.44
CA SER A 100 -0.29 -10.28 -31.36
C SER A 100 1.01 -10.37 -32.14
N GLN A 101 2.12 -10.74 -31.49
CA GLN A 101 3.40 -10.92 -32.13
C GLN A 101 3.36 -12.07 -33.14
N GLN A 102 2.73 -13.19 -32.78
CA GLN A 102 2.58 -14.33 -33.67
C GLN A 102 1.71 -14.01 -34.88
N ALA A 103 0.61 -13.27 -34.70
CA ALA A 103 -0.19 -12.76 -35.81
C ALA A 103 0.63 -11.83 -36.73
N MET A 104 1.45 -10.94 -36.18
CA MET A 104 2.35 -10.11 -37.00
C MET A 104 3.38 -10.95 -37.75
N THR A 105 4.00 -11.94 -37.12
CA THR A 105 4.96 -12.84 -37.77
C THR A 105 4.31 -13.68 -38.88
N ASN A 106 3.10 -14.22 -38.64
CA ASN A 106 2.36 -15.00 -39.63
C ASN A 106 1.97 -14.17 -40.86
N ASN A 107 1.68 -12.87 -40.65
CA ASN A 107 1.21 -11.97 -41.71
C ASN A 107 2.32 -11.08 -42.30
N ALA A 108 3.55 -11.14 -41.79
CA ALA A 108 4.68 -10.36 -42.31
C ALA A 108 4.91 -10.55 -43.82
N PRO A 109 4.87 -11.77 -44.39
CA PRO A 109 5.04 -11.95 -45.84
C PRO A 109 3.94 -11.29 -46.68
N LEU A 110 2.72 -11.21 -46.16
CA LEU A 110 1.60 -10.54 -46.84
C LEU A 110 1.76 -9.03 -46.76
N MET A 111 2.21 -8.50 -45.61
CA MET A 111 2.51 -7.08 -45.42
C MET A 111 3.65 -6.61 -46.33
N ASP A 112 4.72 -7.40 -46.45
CA ASP A 112 5.83 -7.12 -47.35
C ASP A 112 5.37 -7.13 -48.83
N GLN A 113 4.51 -8.08 -49.20
CA GLN A 113 3.91 -8.13 -50.54
C GLN A 113 3.02 -6.93 -50.83
N MET A 114 2.21 -6.51 -49.86
CA MET A 114 1.39 -5.29 -49.97
C MET A 114 2.26 -4.06 -50.16
N GLN A 115 3.31 -3.91 -49.37
CA GLN A 115 4.20 -2.76 -49.47
C GLN A 115 4.94 -2.72 -50.81
N ALA A 116 5.50 -3.85 -51.26
CA ALA A 116 6.16 -3.94 -52.55
C ALA A 116 5.20 -3.67 -53.72
N ALA A 117 3.93 -4.09 -53.63
CA ALA A 117 2.94 -3.83 -54.67
C ALA A 117 2.50 -2.37 -54.73
N VAL A 118 2.33 -1.71 -53.58
CA VAL A 118 2.05 -0.27 -53.51
C VAL A 118 3.22 0.54 -54.08
N GLU A 119 4.46 0.19 -53.73
CA GLU A 119 5.65 0.83 -54.30
C GLU A 119 5.79 0.59 -55.81
N ALA A 120 5.43 -0.60 -56.31
CA ALA A 120 5.49 -0.92 -57.73
C ALA A 120 4.39 -0.24 -58.56
N CYS A 121 3.19 -0.07 -58.00
CA CYS A 121 2.07 0.58 -58.69
C CYS A 121 2.10 2.12 -58.59
N GLY A 122 2.74 2.69 -57.57
CA GLY A 122 2.79 4.14 -57.37
C GLY A 122 1.38 4.76 -57.31
N ASP A 123 1.14 5.80 -58.12
CA ASP A 123 -0.16 6.48 -58.22
C ASP A 123 -1.07 5.90 -59.33
N ASP A 124 -0.72 4.75 -59.94
CA ASP A 124 -1.54 4.13 -60.98
C ASP A 124 -2.74 3.39 -60.37
N GLU A 125 -3.90 4.05 -60.39
CA GLU A 125 -5.17 3.52 -59.88
C GLU A 125 -5.55 2.17 -60.50
N ALA A 126 -5.29 1.94 -61.79
CA ALA A 126 -5.64 0.68 -62.45
C ALA A 126 -4.72 -0.47 -62.01
N CYS A 127 -3.44 -0.18 -61.75
CA CYS A 127 -2.50 -1.13 -61.18
C CYS A 127 -2.90 -1.54 -59.76
N VAL A 128 -3.27 -0.55 -58.93
CA VAL A 128 -3.74 -0.79 -57.54
C VAL A 128 -5.02 -1.61 -57.54
N GLU A 129 -5.99 -1.30 -58.40
CA GLU A 129 -7.29 -1.99 -58.46
C GLU A 129 -7.12 -3.46 -58.89
N ALA A 130 -6.23 -3.75 -59.85
CA ALA A 130 -5.89 -5.11 -60.24
C ALA A 130 -5.19 -5.91 -59.13
N TYR A 131 -4.31 -5.25 -58.36
CA TYR A 131 -3.65 -5.86 -57.22
C TYR A 131 -4.64 -6.19 -56.09
N VAL A 132 -5.56 -5.29 -55.77
CA VAL A 132 -6.63 -5.52 -54.77
C VAL A 132 -7.50 -6.71 -55.17
N MET A 133 -7.89 -6.83 -56.45
CA MET A 133 -8.64 -8.00 -56.93
C MET A 133 -7.86 -9.31 -56.76
N LYS A 134 -6.56 -9.31 -57.02
CA LYS A 134 -5.69 -10.48 -56.84
C LYS A 134 -5.55 -10.83 -55.35
N LEU A 135 -5.34 -9.83 -54.50
CA LEU A 135 -5.19 -9.98 -53.06
C LEU A 135 -6.48 -10.53 -52.41
N SER A 136 -7.65 -10.13 -52.92
CA SER A 136 -8.95 -10.62 -52.43
C SER A 136 -9.14 -12.14 -52.55
N GLN A 137 -8.39 -12.77 -53.45
CA GLN A 137 -8.39 -14.22 -53.70
C GLN A 137 -7.24 -14.93 -52.97
N ASP A 138 -6.37 -14.19 -52.28
CA ASP A 138 -5.21 -14.75 -51.61
C ASP A 138 -5.62 -15.45 -50.30
N PRO A 139 -5.29 -16.75 -50.11
CA PRO A 139 -5.55 -17.44 -48.85
C PRO A 139 -4.79 -16.81 -47.65
N GLN A 140 -3.67 -16.11 -47.87
CA GLN A 140 -2.99 -15.36 -46.81
C GLN A 140 -3.83 -14.18 -46.32
N LEU A 141 -4.59 -13.50 -47.20
CA LEU A 141 -5.50 -12.43 -46.78
C LEU A 141 -6.64 -12.97 -45.90
N GLN A 142 -7.14 -14.17 -46.22
CA GLN A 142 -8.14 -14.85 -45.39
C GLN A 142 -7.57 -15.27 -44.03
N GLN A 143 -6.29 -15.69 -43.98
CA GLN A 143 -5.60 -16.00 -42.72
C GLN A 143 -5.37 -14.73 -41.89
N MET A 144 -4.94 -13.63 -42.50
CA MET A 144 -4.80 -12.34 -41.82
C MET A 144 -6.12 -11.87 -41.21
N SER A 145 -7.23 -12.00 -41.95
CA SER A 145 -8.56 -11.68 -41.43
C SER A 145 -8.92 -12.52 -40.19
N LYS A 146 -8.58 -13.82 -40.19
CA LYS A 146 -8.79 -14.69 -39.01
C LYS A 146 -7.91 -14.29 -37.84
N ASP A 147 -6.62 -14.04 -38.07
CA ASP A 147 -5.67 -13.65 -37.02
C ASP A 147 -6.06 -12.32 -36.37
N VAL A 148 -6.46 -11.33 -37.19
CA VAL A 148 -7.00 -10.05 -36.72
C VAL A 148 -8.30 -10.25 -35.94
N GLY A 149 -9.21 -11.11 -36.43
CA GLY A 149 -10.45 -11.44 -35.73
C GLY A 149 -10.22 -12.09 -34.37
N GLN A 150 -9.29 -13.05 -34.30
CA GLN A 150 -8.90 -13.70 -33.04
C GLN A 150 -8.22 -12.73 -32.07
N MET A 151 -7.34 -11.86 -32.59
CA MET A 151 -6.70 -10.81 -31.78
C MET A 151 -7.73 -9.85 -31.21
N GLN A 152 -8.69 -9.38 -32.02
CA GLN A 152 -9.76 -8.51 -31.55
C GLN A 152 -10.63 -9.19 -30.49
N GLN A 153 -10.99 -10.46 -30.68
CA GLN A 153 -11.73 -11.23 -29.67
C GLN A 153 -10.94 -11.39 -28.37
N SER A 154 -9.63 -11.62 -28.47
CA SER A 154 -8.75 -11.80 -27.30
C SER A 154 -8.56 -10.48 -26.56
N ALA A 155 -8.38 -9.37 -27.27
CA ALA A 155 -8.34 -8.03 -26.70
C ALA A 155 -9.67 -7.63 -26.05
N ASN A 156 -10.81 -7.94 -26.69
CA ASN A 156 -12.14 -7.73 -26.11
C ASN A 156 -12.33 -8.56 -24.83
N SER A 157 -11.91 -9.83 -24.85
CA SER A 157 -11.98 -10.73 -23.68
C SER A 157 -11.09 -10.23 -22.54
N TYR A 158 -9.88 -9.77 -22.85
CA TYR A 158 -8.97 -9.15 -21.88
C TYR A 158 -9.59 -7.90 -21.25
N ASN A 159 -10.16 -7.00 -22.05
CA ASN A 159 -10.81 -5.78 -21.58
C ASN A 159 -12.06 -6.09 -20.73
N GLN A 160 -12.84 -7.10 -21.12
CA GLN A 160 -14.01 -7.54 -20.34
C GLN A 160 -13.61 -8.23 -19.02
N ALA A 161 -12.50 -8.94 -19.00
CA ALA A 161 -11.96 -9.57 -17.79
C ALA A 161 -11.31 -8.55 -16.83
N ASN A 162 -10.82 -7.43 -17.37
CA ASN A 162 -10.13 -6.38 -16.62
C ASN A 162 -10.84 -5.02 -16.77
N PRO A 163 -12.11 -4.89 -16.35
CA PRO A 163 -12.79 -3.60 -16.37
C PRO A 163 -12.14 -2.64 -15.35
N PRO A 164 -12.15 -1.32 -15.59
CA PRO A 164 -11.69 -0.34 -14.62
C PRO A 164 -12.42 -0.49 -13.27
N ARG A 165 -11.67 -0.77 -12.21
CA ARG A 165 -12.21 -1.14 -10.89
C ARG A 165 -11.35 -0.72 -9.70
N PHE A 166 -10.07 -0.42 -9.94
CA PHE A 166 -9.16 -0.01 -8.88
C PHE A 166 -9.15 1.52 -8.80
N GLN A 167 -9.64 2.06 -7.68
CA GLN A 167 -9.54 3.48 -7.38
C GLN A 167 -8.36 3.72 -6.44
N GLN A 168 -7.32 4.37 -6.96
CA GLN A 168 -6.14 4.72 -6.19
C GLN A 168 -6.32 6.08 -5.50
N TRP A 169 -5.76 6.18 -4.30
CA TRP A 169 -5.75 7.37 -3.48
C TRP A 169 -4.31 7.69 -3.13
N ASN A 170 -3.84 8.80 -3.68
CA ASN A 170 -2.45 9.23 -3.57
C ASN A 170 -2.37 10.52 -2.74
N VAL A 171 -1.23 10.75 -2.11
CA VAL A 171 -0.98 11.98 -1.33
C VAL A 171 -1.14 13.20 -2.24
N LEU A 172 -2.06 14.10 -1.89
CA LEU A 172 -2.40 15.28 -2.69
C LEU A 172 -1.23 16.27 -2.73
N SER A 173 -0.61 16.53 -1.59
CA SER A 173 0.63 17.30 -1.50
C SER A 173 1.32 17.04 -0.16
N ALA A 174 2.64 17.08 -0.16
CA ALA A 174 3.41 16.93 1.07
C ALA A 174 3.20 18.11 2.06
N ASN A 175 2.71 19.25 1.57
CA ASN A 175 2.35 20.41 2.37
C ASN A 175 1.07 20.21 3.20
N ALA A 176 0.34 19.10 2.98
CA ALA A 176 -0.84 18.74 3.76
C ALA A 176 -0.52 17.79 4.93
N LEU A 177 0.76 17.59 5.25
CA LEU A 177 1.20 16.84 6.42
C LEU A 177 1.00 17.66 7.70
N SER A 178 0.36 17.04 8.68
CA SER A 178 0.28 17.56 10.05
C SER A 178 0.33 16.42 11.05
N GLY A 179 0.78 16.69 12.27
CA GLY A 179 0.85 15.64 13.28
C GLY A 179 1.67 16.00 14.50
N THR A 180 2.05 14.99 15.26
CA THR A 180 2.88 15.12 16.46
C THR A 180 3.84 13.96 16.60
N TYR A 181 4.94 14.18 17.31
CA TYR A 181 5.85 13.13 17.71
C TYR A 181 6.09 13.16 19.22
N LYS A 182 6.48 12.02 19.78
CA LYS A 182 6.84 11.86 21.19
C LYS A 182 7.97 10.84 21.32
N PHE A 183 9.00 11.20 22.09
CA PHE A 183 10.10 10.31 22.50
C PHE A 183 10.13 10.27 24.03
N GLU A 184 10.14 9.06 24.58
CA GLU A 184 10.43 8.77 25.97
C GLU A 184 11.37 7.57 26.01
N GLU A 185 12.66 7.85 26.07
CA GLU A 185 13.70 6.82 26.15
C GLU A 185 14.54 7.00 27.40
N TRP A 186 14.89 5.86 27.99
CA TRP A 186 15.80 5.83 29.11
C TRP A 186 16.65 4.56 29.03
N ARG A 187 17.93 4.72 29.33
CA ARG A 187 18.91 3.64 29.37
C ARG A 187 19.85 3.82 30.55
N LYS A 188 20.20 2.70 31.17
CA LYS A 188 21.23 2.58 32.18
C LYS A 188 22.07 1.36 31.89
N ASP A 189 23.38 1.54 31.82
CA ASP A 189 24.33 0.43 31.82
C ASP A 189 25.22 0.52 33.05
N VAL A 190 25.54 -0.64 33.59
CA VAL A 190 26.44 -0.82 34.72
C VAL A 190 27.50 -1.79 34.25
N VAL A 191 28.75 -1.33 34.18
CA VAL A 191 29.89 -2.14 33.78
C VAL A 191 30.78 -2.34 35.00
N TYR A 192 31.18 -3.60 35.22
CA TYR A 192 32.19 -3.94 36.22
C TYR A 192 33.57 -3.67 35.63
N ASP A 193 34.29 -2.70 36.19
CA ASP A 193 35.68 -2.41 35.88
C ASP A 193 36.49 -2.39 37.20
N PRO A 194 37.56 -3.19 37.32
CA PRO A 194 38.45 -3.18 38.48
C PRO A 194 39.01 -1.79 38.83
N ILE A 195 39.16 -0.88 37.86
CA ILE A 195 39.63 0.50 38.06
C ILE A 195 38.55 1.36 38.73
N CYS A 196 37.26 1.12 38.41
CA CYS A 196 36.12 1.80 39.06
C CYS A 196 35.86 1.27 40.49
N GLY A 197 36.47 0.16 40.91
CA GLY A 197 36.19 -0.53 42.18
C GLY A 197 36.69 0.16 43.46
N ALA A 198 37.62 1.12 43.37
CA ALA A 198 38.22 1.80 44.53
C ALA A 198 37.34 2.90 45.15
N THR A 199 36.28 3.30 44.46
CA THR A 199 35.20 4.13 45.00
C THR A 199 33.92 3.33 44.82
N ALA A 200 32.93 3.45 45.71
CA ALA A 200 31.78 2.55 45.75
C ALA A 200 30.80 2.67 44.55
N ASN A 201 31.27 2.90 43.31
CA ASN A 201 30.44 3.08 42.12
C ASN A 201 31.04 2.33 40.91
N LEU A 202 30.35 1.24 40.55
CA LEU A 202 30.38 0.62 39.23
C LEU A 202 30.32 1.71 38.15
N CYS A 203 31.10 1.58 37.06
CA CYS A 203 31.03 2.55 35.98
C CYS A 203 29.60 2.49 35.40
N THR A 204 28.79 3.48 35.75
CA THR A 204 27.35 3.51 35.47
C THR A 204 27.09 4.62 34.49
N SER A 205 26.66 4.27 33.28
CA SER A 205 26.18 5.26 32.31
C SER A 205 24.66 5.36 32.39
N THR A 206 24.14 6.58 32.29
CA THR A 206 22.71 6.83 32.14
C THR A 206 22.48 7.73 30.95
N ARG A 207 21.40 7.48 30.22
CA ARG A 207 20.93 8.32 29.12
C ARG A 207 19.42 8.46 29.18
N GLU A 208 18.94 9.68 29.19
CA GLU A 208 17.52 10.01 29.07
C GLU A 208 17.28 10.89 27.86
N ARG A 209 16.23 10.58 27.10
CA ARG A 209 15.75 11.39 25.97
C ARG A 209 14.25 11.56 26.12
N LYS A 210 13.80 12.82 26.24
CA LYS A 210 12.39 13.14 26.39
C LYS A 210 12.05 14.34 25.52
N ALA A 211 11.22 14.12 24.51
CA ALA A 211 10.83 15.16 23.58
C ALA A 211 9.40 14.94 23.11
N ALA A 212 8.71 16.04 22.81
CA ALA A 212 7.45 16.01 22.10
C ALA A 212 7.35 17.28 21.26
N GLY A 213 6.75 17.17 20.08
CA GLY A 213 6.64 18.28 19.16
C GLY A 213 5.59 18.05 18.10
N LYS A 214 5.39 19.08 17.27
CA LYS A 214 4.53 19.00 16.09
C LYS A 214 5.39 18.61 14.89
N ILE A 215 4.77 17.88 13.96
CA ILE A 215 5.28 17.77 12.59
C ILE A 215 4.37 18.58 11.67
N GLY A 216 4.92 19.10 10.59
CA GLY A 216 4.18 19.92 9.65
C GLY A 216 4.70 19.85 8.23
N PRO A 217 4.35 20.84 7.40
CA PRO A 217 4.73 20.90 5.98
C PRO A 217 6.23 20.89 5.71
N ASN A 218 7.08 21.18 6.71
CA ASN A 218 8.54 21.12 6.56
C ASN A 218 9.12 19.72 6.82
N ASP A 219 8.30 18.80 7.34
CA ASP A 219 8.68 17.43 7.71
C ASP A 219 8.16 16.42 6.68
N THR A 220 8.05 16.81 5.41
CA THR A 220 7.42 16.02 4.32
C THR A 220 7.93 14.58 4.23
N ALA A 221 9.23 14.38 4.48
CA ALA A 221 9.87 13.07 4.49
C ALA A 221 9.27 12.11 5.55
N ALA A 222 8.72 12.63 6.64
CA ALA A 222 8.00 11.84 7.64
C ALA A 222 6.71 11.25 7.08
N GLY A 223 6.00 12.00 6.23
CA GLY A 223 4.73 11.57 5.63
C GLY A 223 4.88 10.48 4.56
N GLY A 224 6.07 10.38 3.95
CA GLY A 224 6.35 9.42 2.89
C GLY A 224 5.35 9.49 1.73
N ALA A 225 5.06 8.34 1.13
CA ALA A 225 4.13 8.23 0.00
C ALA A 225 3.23 6.99 0.14
N PRO A 226 2.37 6.93 1.17
CA PRO A 226 1.43 5.84 1.30
C PRO A 226 0.46 5.82 0.13
N THR A 227 0.04 4.61 -0.24
CA THR A 227 -0.96 4.37 -1.29
C THR A 227 -2.11 3.60 -0.70
N VAL A 228 -3.33 4.11 -0.91
CA VAL A 228 -4.57 3.37 -0.64
C VAL A 228 -5.21 3.05 -1.97
N GLU A 229 -5.61 1.80 -2.18
CA GLU A 229 -6.34 1.37 -3.37
C GLU A 229 -7.61 0.66 -2.93
N VAL A 230 -8.73 1.04 -3.54
CA VAL A 230 -10.02 0.38 -3.34
C VAL A 230 -10.36 -0.39 -4.60
N ASP A 231 -10.62 -1.68 -4.44
CA ASP A 231 -11.18 -2.52 -5.47
C ASP A 231 -12.70 -2.49 -5.36
N THR A 232 -13.34 -1.73 -6.25
CA THR A 232 -14.80 -1.47 -6.21
C THR A 232 -15.65 -2.64 -6.66
N LEU A 233 -15.06 -3.66 -7.28
CA LEU A 233 -15.79 -4.86 -7.73
C LEU A 233 -15.65 -6.04 -6.76
N GLN A 234 -14.58 -6.10 -5.96
CA GLN A 234 -14.38 -7.17 -4.97
C GLN A 234 -14.59 -6.72 -3.52
N ASP A 235 -14.98 -5.45 -3.30
CA ASP A 235 -15.16 -4.87 -1.97
C ASP A 235 -13.93 -5.07 -1.08
N LYS A 236 -12.74 -4.79 -1.64
CA LYS A 236 -11.45 -4.89 -0.95
C LYS A 236 -10.76 -3.54 -0.91
N ILE A 237 -9.92 -3.37 0.12
CA ILE A 237 -9.00 -2.24 0.22
C ILE A 237 -7.59 -2.78 0.41
N SER A 238 -6.65 -2.15 -0.26
CA SER A 238 -5.22 -2.37 -0.10
C SER A 238 -4.60 -1.07 0.39
N VAL A 239 -3.79 -1.16 1.45
CA VAL A 239 -3.08 -0.03 2.06
C VAL A 239 -1.60 -0.38 2.13
N MET A 240 -0.80 0.38 1.40
CA MET A 240 0.65 0.30 1.43
C MET A 240 1.19 1.53 2.12
N LEU A 241 1.71 1.36 3.33
CA LEU A 241 2.33 2.41 4.13
C LEU A 241 3.83 2.43 3.90
N THR A 242 4.44 3.61 4.05
CA THR A 242 5.90 3.79 3.98
C THR A 242 6.49 3.91 5.37
N SER A 243 7.77 3.56 5.53
CA SER A 243 8.51 3.90 6.74
C SER A 243 8.73 5.42 6.79
N PRO A 244 8.35 6.12 7.88
CA PRO A 244 8.59 7.55 8.01
C PRO A 244 10.08 7.88 8.06
N ILE A 245 10.55 8.71 7.12
CA ILE A 245 11.89 9.32 7.19
C ILE A 245 11.79 10.57 8.05
N PHE A 246 11.85 10.38 9.36
CA PHE A 246 11.74 11.45 10.36
C PHE A 246 12.94 11.44 11.30
N VAL A 247 13.70 12.54 11.32
CA VAL A 247 14.97 12.66 12.07
C VAL A 247 14.99 13.94 12.91
N PRO A 248 14.21 14.04 14.00
CA PRO A 248 14.24 15.21 14.87
C PRO A 248 15.56 15.29 15.67
N THR A 249 16.00 16.53 15.92
CA THR A 249 16.95 16.83 16.99
C THR A 249 16.20 16.89 18.31
N ILE A 250 16.60 16.10 19.30
CA ILE A 250 15.95 16.05 20.61
C ILE A 250 16.95 16.22 21.76
N PRO A 251 16.52 16.77 22.91
CA PRO A 251 17.36 16.87 24.09
C PRO A 251 17.73 15.48 24.63
N GLN A 252 18.98 15.37 25.07
CA GLN A 252 19.54 14.19 25.71
C GLN A 252 20.23 14.60 27.00
N VAL A 253 20.00 13.86 28.08
CA VAL A 253 20.74 14.01 29.34
C VAL A 253 21.56 12.76 29.56
N THR A 254 22.88 12.92 29.68
CA THR A 254 23.81 11.84 30.04
C THR A 254 24.45 12.13 31.39
N GLN A 255 25.34 11.24 31.84
CA GLN A 255 26.17 11.49 33.02
C GLN A 255 27.08 12.72 32.86
N ASP A 256 27.48 13.05 31.64
CA ASP A 256 28.35 14.19 31.33
C ASP A 256 27.58 15.52 31.25
N GLY A 257 26.25 15.48 31.35
CA GLY A 257 25.37 16.65 31.33
C GLY A 257 24.36 16.65 30.18
N PRO A 258 23.66 17.78 29.97
CA PRO A 258 22.70 17.94 28.88
C PRO A 258 23.38 18.15 27.52
N GLY A 259 22.73 17.67 26.46
CA GLY A 259 23.11 17.87 25.06
C GLY A 259 21.93 17.62 24.13
N GLU A 260 22.21 17.53 22.83
CA GLU A 260 21.22 17.25 21.78
C GLU A 260 21.68 16.10 20.89
N VAL A 261 20.73 15.37 20.31
CA VAL A 261 21.01 14.25 19.41
C VAL A 261 19.95 14.19 18.30
N GLN A 262 20.39 13.87 17.08
CA GLN A 262 19.48 13.53 15.99
C GLN A 262 19.11 12.06 16.06
N ILE A 263 17.81 11.76 16.02
CA ILE A 263 17.31 10.38 16.13
C ILE A 263 16.44 10.06 14.94
N GLN A 264 16.80 9.01 14.21
CA GLN A 264 15.93 8.49 13.17
C GLN A 264 14.79 7.67 13.79
N PHE A 265 13.55 8.02 13.47
CA PHE A 265 12.38 7.38 14.06
C PHE A 265 12.39 5.85 13.82
N LEU A 266 12.63 5.43 12.57
CA LEU A 266 12.85 4.04 12.16
C LEU A 266 14.19 3.92 11.40
N PRO A 267 15.24 3.32 11.97
CA PRO A 267 16.58 3.33 11.40
C PRO A 267 16.86 2.23 10.37
N TYR A 268 16.09 1.14 10.39
CA TYR A 268 16.30 -0.02 9.51
C TYR A 268 15.54 0.06 8.17
N SER A 269 15.85 -0.90 7.31
CA SER A 269 15.27 -1.06 5.99
C SER A 269 13.75 -1.28 6.04
N ASP A 270 13.05 -0.84 5.00
CA ASP A 270 11.61 -1.07 4.86
C ASP A 270 11.24 -2.55 4.90
N SER A 271 12.15 -3.47 4.54
CA SER A 271 11.91 -4.92 4.57
C SER A 271 11.62 -5.44 5.98
N ASP A 272 12.27 -4.88 7.00
CA ASP A 272 12.13 -5.33 8.39
C ASP A 272 10.74 -5.01 8.97
N TYR A 273 10.04 -4.06 8.35
CA TYR A 273 8.75 -3.55 8.82
C TYR A 273 7.57 -3.91 7.93
N GLN A 274 7.79 -4.58 6.80
CA GLN A 274 6.75 -4.95 5.83
C GLN A 274 5.48 -5.54 6.48
N PRO A 275 5.56 -6.46 7.47
CA PRO A 275 4.37 -7.05 8.07
C PRO A 275 3.45 -6.04 8.78
N ALA A 276 3.99 -4.89 9.20
CA ALA A 276 3.21 -3.82 9.84
C ALA A 276 2.78 -2.72 8.86
N LEU A 277 3.39 -2.66 7.67
CA LEU A 277 3.23 -1.57 6.69
C LEU A 277 2.35 -1.95 5.49
N LYS A 278 2.21 -3.24 5.17
CA LYS A 278 1.42 -3.70 4.02
C LYS A 278 0.15 -4.43 4.43
N TYR A 279 -0.98 -3.93 3.96
CA TYR A 279 -2.31 -4.51 4.11
C TYR A 279 -2.85 -4.75 2.71
N LEU A 280 -2.81 -5.99 2.22
CA LEU A 280 -3.17 -6.30 0.84
C LEU A 280 -4.54 -6.96 0.78
N ALA A 281 -5.41 -6.43 -0.09
CA ALA A 281 -6.68 -7.02 -0.47
C ALA A 281 -7.58 -7.38 0.73
N ILE A 282 -7.57 -6.57 1.79
CA ILE A 282 -8.37 -6.82 2.98
C ILE A 282 -9.85 -6.52 2.69
N PRO A 283 -10.80 -7.36 3.16
CA PRO A 283 -12.22 -7.10 2.98
C PRO A 283 -12.64 -5.79 3.64
N LEU A 284 -13.47 -5.01 2.94
CA LEU A 284 -14.06 -3.79 3.50
C LEU A 284 -14.97 -4.12 4.69
N LYS A 285 -14.92 -3.27 5.72
CA LYS A 285 -15.90 -3.28 6.81
C LYS A 285 -16.91 -2.16 6.58
N GLY A 286 -18.03 -2.47 5.92
CA GLY A 286 -19.01 -1.45 5.52
C GLY A 286 -18.56 -0.68 4.28
N SER A 287 -18.68 0.65 4.30
CA SER A 287 -18.25 1.50 3.18
C SER A 287 -16.74 1.74 3.18
N PHE A 288 -16.10 1.76 2.00
CA PHE A 288 -14.69 2.15 1.89
C PHE A 288 -14.42 3.58 2.37
N ALA A 289 -15.44 4.43 2.47
CA ALA A 289 -15.32 5.80 2.94
C ALA A 289 -14.80 5.93 4.38
N ASN A 290 -14.79 4.84 5.16
CA ASN A 290 -14.26 4.83 6.51
C ASN A 290 -13.67 3.45 6.85
N GLN A 291 -12.35 3.29 6.68
CA GLN A 291 -11.64 2.05 6.92
C GLN A 291 -10.49 2.26 7.90
N LYS A 292 -10.24 1.26 8.75
CA LYS A 292 -9.14 1.32 9.72
C LYS A 292 -8.47 -0.02 9.86
N GLY A 293 -7.18 0.00 10.19
CA GLY A 293 -6.40 -1.20 10.40
C GLY A 293 -5.24 -0.97 11.36
N SER A 294 -4.65 -2.08 11.79
CA SER A 294 -3.43 -2.07 12.58
C SER A 294 -2.61 -3.33 12.33
N GLY A 295 -1.31 -3.17 12.38
CA GLY A 295 -0.32 -4.22 12.17
C GLY A 295 0.84 -4.00 13.12
N SER A 296 1.55 -5.08 13.42
CA SER A 296 2.72 -4.99 14.29
C SER A 296 3.79 -5.99 13.91
N VAL A 297 5.05 -5.60 14.13
CA VAL A 297 6.21 -6.44 13.90
C VAL A 297 7.14 -6.33 15.12
N LYS A 298 7.78 -7.44 15.47
CA LYS A 298 8.83 -7.47 16.48
C LYS A 298 10.18 -7.45 15.79
N PHE A 299 11.14 -6.77 16.39
CA PHE A 299 12.48 -6.67 15.85
C PHE A 299 13.51 -6.67 17.00
N ALA A 300 14.74 -7.05 16.67
CA ALA A 300 15.73 -7.46 17.67
C ALA A 300 16.53 -6.29 18.27
N GLU A 301 16.65 -5.19 17.53
CA GLU A 301 17.49 -4.06 17.90
C GLU A 301 16.92 -2.74 17.37
N LEU A 302 17.18 -1.64 18.08
CA LEU A 302 16.94 -0.26 17.67
C LEU A 302 18.13 0.56 18.11
N GLU A 303 18.99 0.97 17.17
CA GLU A 303 20.25 1.64 17.51
C GLU A 303 21.07 0.77 18.50
N ASP A 304 21.16 1.21 19.75
CA ASP A 304 21.88 0.53 20.81
C ASP A 304 20.96 -0.26 21.76
N TYR A 305 19.64 -0.18 21.60
CA TYR A 305 18.66 -0.97 22.34
C TYR A 305 18.55 -2.38 21.74
N ARG A 306 19.07 -3.40 22.42
CA ARG A 306 18.92 -4.82 22.03
C ARG A 306 17.86 -5.50 22.87
N GLY A 307 16.97 -6.31 22.29
CA GLY A 307 15.90 -7.00 23.02
C GLY A 307 14.51 -6.59 22.54
N PRO A 308 13.41 -7.10 23.12
CA PRO A 308 12.14 -7.18 22.41
C PRO A 308 11.54 -5.79 22.17
N LEU A 309 11.73 -5.30 20.94
CA LEU A 309 11.12 -4.10 20.42
C LEU A 309 9.92 -4.49 19.57
N LYS A 310 8.90 -3.65 19.59
CA LYS A 310 7.68 -3.82 18.81
C LYS A 310 7.36 -2.51 18.10
N LEU A 311 7.22 -2.58 16.79
CA LEU A 311 6.58 -1.54 16.00
C LEU A 311 5.10 -1.90 15.88
N THR A 312 4.23 -0.97 16.25
CA THR A 312 2.79 -1.02 15.96
C THR A 312 2.46 0.13 15.03
N VAL A 313 1.77 -0.16 13.93
CA VAL A 313 1.25 0.84 13.01
C VAL A 313 -0.26 0.76 13.04
N ARG A 314 -0.92 1.89 13.15
CA ARG A 314 -2.37 2.04 12.98
C ARG A 314 -2.63 3.02 11.86
N TRP A 315 -3.69 2.75 11.11
CA TRP A 315 -4.13 3.64 10.05
C TRP A 315 -5.65 3.79 10.06
N HIS A 316 -6.11 4.97 9.66
CA HIS A 316 -7.52 5.29 9.48
C HIS A 316 -7.68 6.11 8.20
N PHE A 317 -8.33 5.52 7.21
CA PHE A 317 -8.67 6.14 5.95
C PHE A 317 -10.13 6.62 5.98
N GLN A 318 -10.34 7.91 5.68
CA GLN A 318 -11.65 8.54 5.69
C GLN A 318 -11.86 9.45 4.48
N VAL A 319 -12.89 9.18 3.67
CA VAL A 319 -13.29 10.05 2.56
C VAL A 319 -14.04 11.26 3.12
N LYS A 320 -13.66 12.47 2.67
CA LYS A 320 -14.33 13.74 3.01
C LYS A 320 -15.50 13.98 2.07
#